data_AF-A0A432W3N8-F1
#
_entry.id   AF-A0A432W3N8-F1
#
_cell.length_a   1.000
_cell.length_b   1.000
_cell.length_c   1.000
_cell.angle_alpha   90.00
_cell.angle_beta   90.00
_cell.angle_gamma   90.00
#
_symmetry.space_group_name_H-M   'P 1'
#
loop_
_entity.id
_entity.type
_entity.pdbx_description
1 polymer ?
#
loop_
_entity_poly.entity_id
_entity_poly.type
_entity_poly.pdbx_seq_one_letter_code
_entity_poly.pdbx_strand_id
1 'polypeptide(L)' 'MIAQLVLFIIRRFPVQIIFNQQRLEISTGLSISALLEQQNIPIQGVAVAVNNEVIPRSLWQEVGIQEQDQVAVFQAVAGG' A
#
# COMPACT_ATOMS: atom_id res chain seq x y z
N MET A 1 15.92 -10.54 -28.10
CA MET A 1 16.10 -9.09 -27.94
C MET A 1 14.80 -8.34 -27.58
N ILE A 2 13.65 -8.67 -28.20
CA ILE A 2 12.36 -7.99 -27.92
C ILE A 2 11.75 -8.38 -26.54
N ALA A 3 11.85 -9.64 -26.11
CA ALA A 3 11.30 -10.10 -24.83
C ALA A 3 11.92 -9.42 -23.59
N GLN A 4 13.20 -9.07 -23.65
CA GLN A 4 13.94 -8.41 -22.56
C GLN A 4 13.55 -6.93 -22.43
N LEU A 5 13.18 -6.29 -23.55
CA LEU A 5 12.68 -4.91 -23.55
C LEU A 5 11.29 -4.82 -22.92
N VAL A 6 10.38 -5.75 -23.26
CA VAL A 6 9.02 -5.84 -22.67
C VAL A 6 9.08 -6.08 -21.16
N LEU A 7 9.99 -6.94 -20.69
CA LEU A 7 10.18 -7.21 -19.25
C LEU A 7 10.63 -5.96 -18.48
N PHE A 8 11.35 -5.03 -19.10
CA PHE A 8 11.83 -3.80 -18.46
C PHE A 8 10.71 -2.76 -18.29
N ILE A 9 9.76 -2.69 -19.23
CA ILE A 9 8.62 -1.74 -19.17
C ILE A 9 7.57 -2.18 -18.13
N ILE A 10 7.50 -3.49 -17.84
CA ILE A 10 6.50 -4.07 -16.92
C ILE A 10 7.06 -4.20 -15.48
N ARG A 11 8.39 -4.09 -15.30
CA ARG A 11 8.99 -4.18 -13.97
C ARG A 11 8.70 -2.92 -13.16
N ARG A 12 7.72 -3.01 -12.27
CA ARG A 12 7.60 -2.10 -11.13
C ARG A 12 8.85 -2.26 -10.26
N PHE A 13 9.62 -1.18 -10.13
CA PHE A 13 10.76 -1.17 -9.22
C PHE A 13 10.26 -1.14 -7.78
N PRO A 14 10.97 -1.79 -6.85
CA PRO A 14 10.66 -1.67 -5.45
C PRO A 14 10.89 -0.23 -4.98
N VAL A 15 10.01 0.25 -4.10
CA VAL A 15 10.14 1.51 -3.38
C VAL A 15 10.04 1.24 -1.89
N GLN A 16 10.68 2.11 -1.09
CA GLN A 16 10.67 1.97 0.36
C GLN A 16 9.64 2.92 0.98
N ILE A 17 8.78 2.39 1.84
CA ILE A 17 7.77 3.13 2.60
C ILE A 17 7.98 2.95 4.10
N ILE A 18 7.27 3.73 4.91
CA ILE A 18 7.15 3.50 6.35
C ILE A 18 5.77 2.90 6.63
N PHE A 19 5.73 1.59 6.87
CA PHE A 19 4.52 0.85 7.23
C PHE A 19 4.48 0.59 8.73
N ASN A 20 3.47 1.11 9.45
CA ASN A 20 3.33 0.97 10.90
C ASN A 20 4.65 1.24 11.67
N GLN A 21 5.32 2.35 11.32
CA GLN A 21 6.61 2.80 11.90
C GLN A 21 7.83 1.93 11.52
N GLN A 22 7.67 0.92 10.66
CA GLN A 22 8.74 0.07 10.17
C GLN A 22 8.98 0.30 8.68
N ARG A 23 10.23 0.14 8.23
CA ARG A 23 10.56 0.23 6.80
C ARG A 23 10.05 -1.01 6.08
N LEU A 24 9.32 -0.80 4.99
CA LEU A 24 8.82 -1.88 4.14
C LEU A 24 9.12 -1.57 2.68
N GLU A 25 9.61 -2.57 1.95
CA GLU A 25 9.82 -2.51 0.52
C GLU A 25 8.58 -3.05 -0.20
N ILE A 26 8.04 -2.28 -1.14
CA ILE A 26 6.83 -2.63 -1.91
C ILE A 26 7.06 -2.35 -3.40
N SER A 27 6.26 -2.96 -4.28
CA SER A 27 6.26 -2.55 -5.69
C SER A 27 5.77 -1.11 -5.85
N THR A 28 6.39 -0.31 -6.71
CA THR A 28 5.96 1.08 -6.95
C THR A 28 4.48 1.15 -7.37
N GLY A 29 3.71 2.07 -6.78
CA GLY A 29 2.29 2.23 -7.07
C GLY A 29 1.43 1.03 -6.65
N LEU A 30 1.86 0.25 -5.66
CA LEU A 30 1.02 -0.77 -5.02
C LEU A 30 -0.18 -0.07 -4.37
N SER A 31 -1.39 -0.58 -4.61
CA SER A 31 -2.58 -0.02 -3.99
C SER A 31 -2.64 -0.37 -2.50
N ILE A 32 -3.40 0.41 -1.72
CA ILE A 32 -3.66 0.11 -0.31
C ILE A 32 -4.26 -1.30 -0.17
N SER A 33 -5.21 -1.68 -1.02
CA SER A 33 -5.83 -3.01 -0.98
C SER A 33 -4.82 -4.14 -1.18
N ALA A 34 -3.90 -3.98 -2.13
CA ALA A 34 -2.89 -4.97 -2.43
C ALA A 34 -1.82 -5.04 -1.32
N LEU A 35 -1.48 -3.91 -0.68
CA LEU A 35 -0.62 -3.90 0.49
C LEU A 35 -1.24 -4.69 1.65
N LEU A 36 -2.52 -4.46 1.97
CA LEU A 36 -3.20 -5.19 3.04
C LEU A 36 -3.22 -6.70 2.77
N GLU A 37 -3.46 -7.10 1.51
CA GLU A 37 -3.42 -8.50 1.08
C GLU A 37 -2.01 -9.09 1.27
N GLN A 38 -0.95 -8.41 0.83
CA GLN A 38 0.44 -8.85 1.02
C GLN A 38 0.83 -9.00 2.49
N GLN A 39 0.32 -8.13 3.36
CA GLN A 39 0.56 -8.19 4.80
C GLN A 39 -0.39 -9.15 5.54
N ASN A 40 -1.26 -9.88 4.83
CA ASN A 40 -2.30 -10.75 5.40
C ASN A 40 -3.22 -10.03 6.40
N ILE A 41 -3.52 -8.76 6.15
CA ILE A 41 -4.39 -7.95 7.02
C ILE A 41 -5.82 -8.02 6.49
N PRO A 42 -6.80 -8.44 7.31
CA PRO A 42 -8.20 -8.45 6.90
C PRO A 42 -8.69 -7.02 6.65
N ILE A 43 -9.37 -6.82 5.53
CA ILE A 43 -9.97 -5.54 5.16
C ILE A 43 -11.13 -5.11 6.07
N GLN A 44 -11.62 -5.99 6.94
CA GLN A 44 -12.77 -5.75 7.82
C GLN A 44 -12.28 -5.23 9.17
N GLY A 45 -12.94 -4.18 9.67
CA GLY A 45 -12.59 -3.59 10.96
C GLY A 45 -11.21 -2.94 10.99
N VAL A 46 -10.69 -2.49 9.85
CA VAL A 46 -9.44 -1.73 9.76
C VAL A 46 -9.64 -0.38 9.09
N ALA A 47 -8.84 0.60 9.51
CA ALA A 47 -8.69 1.90 8.89
C ALA A 47 -7.24 2.07 8.45
N VAL A 48 -7.03 2.71 7.30
CA VAL A 48 -5.69 3.00 6.76
C VAL A 48 -5.51 4.50 6.68
N ALA A 49 -4.40 4.99 7.20
CA ALA A 49 -3.94 6.35 6.98
C ALA A 49 -2.68 6.37 6.13
N VAL A 50 -2.61 7.30 5.18
CA VAL A 50 -1.42 7.60 4.39
C VAL A 50 -1.03 9.05 4.70
N ASN A 51 0.20 9.28 5.16
CA ASN A 51 0.72 10.60 5.52
C ASN A 51 -0.22 11.36 6.49
N ASN A 52 -0.66 10.66 7.54
CA ASN A 52 -1.57 11.17 8.58
C ASN A 52 -3.01 11.47 8.12
N GLU A 53 -3.36 11.13 6.88
CA GLU A 53 -4.72 11.28 6.35
C GLU A 53 -5.40 9.91 6.23
N VAL A 54 -6.61 9.76 6.80
CA VAL A 54 -7.38 8.53 6.69
C VAL A 54 -7.95 8.41 5.28
N ILE A 55 -7.60 7.33 4.58
CA ILE A 55 -8.06 7.10 3.21
C ILE A 55 -9.39 6.33 3.23
N PRO A 56 -10.48 6.87 2.65
CA PRO A 56 -11.75 6.16 2.52
C PRO A 56 -11.58 4.81 1.81
N ARG A 57 -12.28 3.79 2.29
CA ARG A 57 -12.18 2.42 1.77
C ARG A 57 -12.50 2.32 0.28
N SER A 58 -13.39 3.17 -0.24
CA SER A 58 -13.71 3.23 -1.67
C SER A 58 -12.49 3.54 -2.54
N LEU A 59 -11.49 4.25 -2.00
CA LEU A 59 -10.29 4.67 -2.71
C LEU A 59 -9.12 3.69 -2.57
N TRP A 60 -9.23 2.62 -1.78
CA TRP A 60 -8.09 1.74 -1.49
C TRP A 60 -7.56 0.97 -2.70
N GLN A 61 -8.39 0.78 -3.73
CA GLN A 61 -7.96 0.16 -4.98
C GLN A 61 -7.31 1.17 -5.94
N GLU A 62 -7.62 2.46 -5.78
CA GLU A 62 -7.21 3.53 -6.69
C GLU A 62 -5.94 4.25 -6.20
N VAL A 63 -5.81 4.45 -4.89
CA VAL A 63 -4.67 5.14 -4.28
C VAL A 63 -3.46 4.21 -4.31
N GLY A 64 -2.51 4.54 -5.19
CA GLY A 64 -1.20 3.91 -5.26
C GLY A 64 -0.24 4.56 -4.27
N ILE A 65 0.38 3.72 -3.44
CA ILE A 65 1.37 4.13 -2.45
C ILE A 65 2.68 4.47 -3.14
N GLN A 66 3.28 5.59 -2.75
CA GLN A 66 4.51 6.12 -3.31
C GLN A 66 5.70 5.89 -2.38
N GLU A 67 6.90 6.11 -2.92
CA GLU A 67 8.12 6.10 -2.14
C GLU A 67 8.03 7.11 -0.97
N GLN A 68 8.57 6.73 0.20
CA GLN A 68 8.59 7.52 1.44
C GLN A 68 7.22 7.78 2.10
N ASP A 69 6.11 7.29 1.55
CA ASP A 69 4.81 7.39 2.20
C ASP A 69 4.81 6.73 3.58
N GLN A 70 4.12 7.38 4.52
CA GLN A 70 3.86 6.83 5.85
C GLN A 70 2.48 6.18 5.86
N VAL A 71 2.44 4.86 5.84
CA VAL A 71 1.21 4.07 5.87
C VAL A 71 1.02 3.50 7.26
N ALA A 72 -0.11 3.81 7.89
CA ALA A 72 -0.48 3.26 9.18
C ALA A 72 -1.83 2.53 9.08
N VAL A 73 -1.89 1.34 9.68
CA VAL A 73 -3.09 0.50 9.71
C VAL A 73 -3.51 0.30 11.15
N PHE A 74 -4.77 0.61 11.42
CA PHE A 74 -5.36 0.52 12.75
C PHE A 74 -6.58 -0.39 12.69
N GLN A 75 -6.85 -1.14 13.76
CA GLN A 75 -8.19 -1.69 13.93
C GLN A 75 -9.14 -0.55 14.24
N ALA A 76 -10.24 -0.48 13.48
CA ALA A 76 -11.34 0.40 13.79
C ALA A 76 -11.93 -0.06 15.13
N VAL A 77 -11.73 0.76 16.17
CA VAL A 77 -12.45 0.57 17.43
C VAL A 77 -13.88 1.03 17.15
N ALA A 78 -14.82 0.09 17.08
CA ALA A 78 -16.24 0.42 17.09
C ALA A 78 -16.56 1.09 18.42
N GLY A 79 -16.49 2.42 18.46
CA GLY A 79 -17.07 3.20 19.54
C GLY A 79 -18.59 3.00 19.50
N GLY A 80 -19.16 2.63 20.64
CA GLY A 80 -20.60 2.69 20.86
C GLY A 80 -21.10 4.12 20.90
#